data_AF-A0A963UI94-F1
#
_entry.id   AF-A0A963UI94-F1
#
_cell.length_a   1.000
_cell.length_b   1.000
_cell.length_c   1.000
_cell.angle_alpha   90.00
_cell.angle_beta   90.00
_cell.angle_gamma   90.00
#
_symmetry.space_group_name_H-M   'P 1'
#
loop_
_entity.id
_entity.type
_entity.pdbx_description
1 polymer ?
#
loop_
_entity_poly.entity_id
_entity_poly.type
_entity_poly.pdbx_seq_one_letter_code
_entity_poly.pdbx_strand_id
1 'polypeptide(L)'
;MKFTGTDRYVATQDLTVAVNASVALERPLLVKGEPGTGKTELARQVAEALGLPIVEWHIKSTTKAQQGLYEYDAVSRLRDSQLGDERVHDVANYIRKGKLWQAFEADTKVVLLIDE
;
A
#
# COMPACT_ATOMS: atom_id res chain seq x y z
N MET A 1 15.87 1.17 -12.73
CA MET A 1 15.40 2.26 -11.84
C MET A 1 16.41 2.38 -10.71
N LYS A 2 16.97 3.57 -10.46
CA LYS A 2 17.91 3.80 -9.35
C LYS A 2 17.50 5.05 -8.59
N PHE A 3 17.31 4.93 -7.28
CA PHE A 3 17.15 6.02 -6.34
C PHE A 3 18.53 6.53 -5.92
N THR A 4 18.71 7.85 -5.81
CA THR A 4 19.94 8.50 -5.34
C THR A 4 19.67 9.60 -4.30
N GLY A 5 18.46 9.64 -3.75
CA GLY A 5 17.93 10.80 -3.02
C GLY A 5 17.22 11.79 -3.95
N THR A 6 16.76 12.90 -3.38
CA THR A 6 16.12 14.02 -4.08
C THR A 6 16.58 15.34 -3.47
N ASP A 7 16.21 16.48 -4.07
CA ASP A 7 16.48 17.81 -3.52
C ASP A 7 15.90 18.01 -2.11
N ARG A 8 14.88 17.23 -1.76
CA ARG A 8 14.14 17.30 -0.49
C ARG A 8 14.48 16.17 0.48
N TYR A 9 15.26 15.18 0.06
CA TYR A 9 15.59 14.02 0.86
C TYR A 9 17.03 13.54 0.63
N VAL A 10 17.86 13.78 1.63
CA VAL A 10 19.25 13.33 1.65
C VAL A 10 19.30 11.91 2.19
N ALA A 11 19.51 10.94 1.30
CA ALA A 11 19.68 9.54 1.68
C ALA A 11 21.17 9.23 1.91
N THR A 12 21.47 8.47 2.98
CA THR A 12 22.81 7.90 3.14
C THR A 12 23.10 6.89 2.04
N GLN A 13 24.38 6.58 1.82
CA GLN A 13 24.78 5.57 0.83
C GLN A 13 24.15 4.21 1.15
N ASP A 14 24.15 3.79 2.42
CA ASP A 14 23.58 2.51 2.86
C ASP A 14 22.07 2.45 2.61
N LEU A 15 21.34 3.52 2.91
CA LEU A 15 19.90 3.61 2.65
C LEU A 15 19.61 3.54 1.15
N THR A 16 20.41 4.24 0.36
CA THR A 16 20.31 4.24 -1.11
C THR A 16 20.54 2.84 -1.67
N VAL A 17 21.52 2.10 -1.16
CA VAL A 17 21.78 0.71 -1.55
C VAL A 17 20.61 -0.19 -1.17
N ALA A 18 20.06 -0.06 0.04
CA ALA A 18 18.94 -0.86 0.50
C ALA A 18 17.68 -0.67 -0.36
N VAL A 19 17.36 0.59 -0.69
CA VAL A 19 16.24 0.93 -1.60
C VAL A 19 16.47 0.38 -3.00
N ASN A 20 17.66 0.55 -3.56
CA ASN A 20 17.93 0.05 -4.90
C ASN A 20 17.92 -1.48 -4.96
N ALA A 21 18.39 -2.15 -3.90
CA ALA A 21 18.31 -3.60 -3.79
C ALA A 21 16.85 -4.08 -3.69
N SER A 22 16.00 -3.41 -2.90
CA SER A 22 14.58 -3.78 -2.79
C SER A 22 13.83 -3.63 -4.12
N VAL A 23 14.11 -2.56 -4.86
CA VAL A 23 13.55 -2.31 -6.19
C VAL A 23 14.04 -3.34 -7.21
N ALA A 24 15.33 -3.67 -7.21
CA ALA A 24 15.92 -4.62 -8.16
C ALA A 24 15.47 -6.07 -7.90
N LEU A 25 15.28 -6.44 -6.63
CA LEU A 25 14.86 -7.78 -6.22
C LEU A 25 13.33 -7.93 -6.14
N GLU A 26 12.59 -6.83 -6.31
CA GLU A 26 11.14 -6.79 -6.12
C GLU A 26 10.69 -7.34 -4.75
N ARG A 27 11.48 -7.05 -3.71
CA ARG A 27 11.20 -7.48 -2.33
C ARG A 27 10.82 -6.30 -1.45
N PRO A 28 9.90 -6.49 -0.48
CA PRO A 28 9.56 -5.44 0.48
C PRO A 28 10.79 -4.95 1.26
N LEU A 29 10.86 -3.64 1.50
CA LEU A 29 11.87 -3.02 2.36
C LEU A 29 11.24 -2.63 3.70
N LEU A 30 11.77 -3.17 4.81
CA LEU A 30 11.38 -2.75 6.15
C LEU A 30 12.37 -1.71 6.68
N VAL A 31 11.89 -0.50 6.94
CA VAL A 31 12.70 0.60 7.46
C VAL A 31 12.40 0.82 8.94
N LYS A 32 13.43 0.75 9.78
CA LYS A 32 13.35 0.98 11.24
C LYS A 32 14.13 2.23 11.63
N GLY A 33 13.71 2.90 12.69
CA GLY A 33 14.41 4.05 13.27
C GLY A 33 13.54 4.85 14.22
N GLU A 34 14.09 5.87 14.87
CA GLU A 34 13.37 6.75 15.79
C GLU A 34 12.21 7.50 15.12
N PRO A 35 11.14 7.87 15.85
CA PRO A 35 10.10 8.76 15.32
C PRO A 35 10.68 10.05 14.73
N GLY A 36 10.12 10.54 13.62
CA GLY A 36 10.58 11.78 12.97
C GLY A 36 11.82 11.66 12.07
N THR A 37 12.35 10.45 11.84
CA THR A 37 13.53 10.21 10.97
C THR A 37 13.23 10.16 9.46
N GLY A 38 12.04 10.58 9.02
CA GLY A 38 11.69 10.67 7.60
C GLY A 38 11.40 9.33 6.90
N LYS A 39 10.94 8.30 7.63
CA LYS A 39 10.59 6.98 7.05
C LYS A 39 9.42 7.07 6.06
N THR A 40 8.34 7.73 6.45
CA THR A 40 7.19 8.00 5.59
C THR A 40 7.61 8.81 4.35
N GLU A 41 8.46 9.81 4.57
CA GLU A 41 8.95 10.68 3.50
C GLU A 41 9.84 9.92 2.51
N LEU A 42 10.66 8.98 2.97
CA LEU A 42 11.45 8.13 2.08
C LEU A 42 10.59 7.45 1.02
N ALA A 43 9.44 6.87 1.40
CA ALA A 43 8.57 6.20 0.44
C ALA A 43 8.01 7.15 -0.62
N ARG A 44 7.61 8.37 -0.22
CA ARG A 44 7.14 9.43 -1.14
C ARG A 44 8.25 9.86 -2.10
N GLN A 45 9.46 10.04 -1.58
CA GLN A 45 10.62 10.49 -2.36
C GLN A 45 11.13 9.39 -3.30
N VAL A 46 11.03 8.13 -2.90
CA VAL A 46 11.29 6.98 -3.80
C VAL A 46 10.23 6.92 -4.91
N ALA A 47 8.95 7.09 -4.59
CA ALA A 47 7.88 7.11 -5.59
C ALA A 47 8.08 8.26 -6.60
N GLU A 48 8.36 9.47 -6.10
CA GLU A 48 8.64 10.66 -6.92
C GLU A 48 9.88 10.45 -7.82
N ALA A 49 11.01 10.03 -7.25
CA ALA A 49 12.26 9.84 -7.99
C ALA A 49 12.17 8.73 -9.05
N LEU A 50 11.31 7.73 -8.84
CA LEU A 50 11.09 6.64 -9.80
C LEU A 50 9.90 6.88 -10.74
N GLY A 51 9.16 7.98 -10.56
CA GLY A 51 7.96 8.29 -11.35
C GLY A 51 6.83 7.27 -11.16
N LEU A 52 6.72 6.69 -9.96
CA LEU A 52 5.73 5.65 -9.64
C LEU A 52 4.58 6.23 -8.82
N PRO A 53 3.32 5.78 -9.02
CA PRO A 53 2.23 6.09 -8.11
C PRO A 53 2.50 5.55 -6.71
N ILE A 54 2.02 6.25 -5.68
CA ILE A 54 2.09 5.81 -4.29
C ILE A 54 0.70 5.43 -3.77
N VAL A 55 0.62 4.29 -3.09
CA VAL A 55 -0.54 3.84 -2.34
C VAL A 55 -0.16 3.90 -0.86
N GLU A 56 -0.81 4.77 -0.09
CA GLU A 56 -0.60 4.85 1.35
C GLU A 56 -1.65 4.03 2.10
N TRP A 57 -1.20 3.13 2.97
CA TRP A 57 -2.03 2.33 3.86
C TRP A 57 -1.63 2.58 5.32
N HIS A 58 -2.43 3.41 5.98
CA HIS A 58 -2.30 3.66 7.41
C HIS A 58 -2.91 2.49 8.20
N ILE A 59 -2.14 1.90 9.10
CA ILE A 59 -2.52 0.73 9.90
C ILE A 59 -2.52 1.05 11.39
N LYS A 60 -3.22 0.26 12.18
CA LYS A 60 -3.24 0.33 13.65
C LYS A 60 -2.79 -1.01 14.21
N SER A 61 -2.53 -1.06 15.51
CA SER A 61 -2.27 -2.32 16.23
C SER A 61 -3.39 -3.36 16.09
N THR A 62 -4.60 -2.92 15.77
CA THR A 62 -5.78 -3.76 15.54
C THR A 62 -6.00 -4.11 14.06
N THR A 63 -5.22 -3.54 13.14
CA THR A 63 -5.36 -3.80 11.71
C THR A 63 -4.88 -5.21 11.36
N LYS A 64 -5.70 -5.95 10.63
CA LYS A 64 -5.37 -7.30 10.15
C LYS A 64 -4.95 -7.26 8.69
N ALA A 65 -4.05 -8.16 8.29
CA ALA A 65 -3.62 -8.32 6.89
C ALA A 65 -4.80 -8.51 5.92
N GLN A 66 -5.86 -9.21 6.37
CA GLN A 66 -7.09 -9.39 5.60
C GLN A 66 -7.69 -8.06 5.12
N GLN A 67 -7.68 -7.01 5.97
CA GLN A 67 -8.22 -5.69 5.62
C GLN A 67 -7.41 -4.99 4.52
N GLY A 68 -6.12 -5.34 4.39
CA GLY A 68 -5.31 -4.91 3.25
C GLY A 68 -5.74 -5.55 1.95
N LEU A 69 -6.24 -6.79 2.01
CA LEU A 69 -6.72 -7.53 0.84
C LEU A 69 -8.16 -7.09 0.51
N TYR A 70 -9.11 -7.36 1.39
CA TYR A 70 -10.51 -6.99 1.18
C TYR A 70 -11.33 -6.97 2.47
N GLU A 71 -12.44 -6.26 2.43
CA GLU A 71 -13.49 -6.33 3.44
C GLU A 71 -14.80 -6.81 2.79
N TYR A 72 -15.50 -7.71 3.47
CA TYR A 72 -16.78 -8.22 3.03
C TYR A 72 -17.92 -7.49 3.76
N ASP A 73 -18.74 -6.78 3.00
CA ASP A 73 -19.88 -6.00 3.52
C ASP A 73 -21.11 -6.90 3.72
N ALA A 74 -21.04 -7.75 4.75
CA ALA A 74 -22.12 -8.65 5.12
C ALA A 74 -23.43 -7.92 5.46
N VAL A 75 -23.33 -6.70 6.00
CA VAL A 75 -24.49 -5.90 6.44
C VAL A 75 -25.28 -5.41 5.23
N SER A 76 -24.60 -4.82 4.24
CA SER A 76 -25.24 -4.40 3.00
C SER A 76 -25.85 -5.59 2.26
N ARG A 77 -25.15 -6.74 2.22
CA ARG A 77 -25.69 -7.94 1.58
C ARG A 77 -26.94 -8.47 2.27
N LEU A 78 -26.97 -8.47 3.60
CA LEU A 78 -28.14 -8.88 4.36
C LEU A 78 -29.33 -7.95 4.09
N ARG A 79 -29.11 -6.64 4.07
CA ARG A 79 -30.14 -5.64 3.75
C ARG A 79 -30.72 -5.88 2.36
N ASP A 80 -29.86 -5.99 1.35
CA ASP A 80 -30.26 -6.21 -0.04
C ASP A 80 -31.02 -7.54 -0.21
N SER A 81 -30.61 -8.59 0.52
CA SER A 81 -31.29 -9.89 0.52
C SER A 81 -32.70 -9.83 1.10
N GLN A 82 -32.94 -8.98 2.10
CA GLN A 82 -34.28 -8.79 2.66
C GLN A 82 -35.21 -7.99 1.73
N LEU A 83 -34.63 -7.15 0.86
CA LEU A 83 -35.36 -6.32 -0.11
C LEU A 83 -35.58 -7.02 -1.46
N GLY A 84 -35.06 -8.24 -1.65
CA GLY A 84 -35.18 -8.99 -2.89
C GLY A 84 -34.33 -8.42 -4.05
N ASP A 85 -33.23 -7.73 -3.74
CA ASP A 85 -32.34 -7.14 -4.74
C ASP A 85 -31.49 -8.23 -5.44
N GLU A 86 -31.52 -8.28 -6.77
CA GLU A 86 -30.80 -9.30 -7.56
C GLU A 86 -29.27 -9.26 -7.38
N ARG A 87 -28.71 -8.12 -6.94
CA ARG A 87 -27.26 -7.96 -6.71
C ARG A 87 -26.70 -8.95 -5.69
N VAL A 88 -27.54 -9.52 -4.83
CA VAL A 88 -27.15 -10.47 -3.76
C VAL A 88 -26.58 -11.78 -4.29
N HIS A 89 -26.90 -12.13 -5.54
CA HIS A 89 -26.43 -13.34 -6.20
C HIS A 89 -24.95 -13.28 -6.58
N ASP A 90 -24.40 -12.07 -6.75
CA ASP A 90 -22.97 -11.87 -7.00
C ASP A 90 -22.28 -11.29 -5.75
N VAL A 91 -21.39 -12.10 -5.17
CA VAL A 91 -20.62 -11.73 -3.97
C VAL A 91 -19.68 -10.54 -4.23
N ALA A 92 -19.22 -10.34 -5.47
CA ALA A 92 -18.29 -9.27 -5.83
C ALA A 92 -18.86 -7.88 -5.52
N ASN A 93 -20.19 -7.72 -5.58
CA ASN A 93 -20.89 -6.49 -5.21
C ASN A 93 -20.70 -6.07 -3.74
N TYR A 94 -20.25 -6.99 -2.89
CA TYR A 94 -20.07 -6.79 -1.45
C TYR A 94 -18.61 -6.89 -1.01
N ILE A 95 -17.67 -6.98 -1.95
CA ILE A 95 -16.24 -7.00 -1.66
C ILE A 95 -15.69 -5.59 -1.86
N ARG A 96 -15.17 -5.01 -0.79
CA ARG A 96 -14.42 -3.75 -0.83
C ARG A 96 -12.94 -4.07 -0.88
N LYS A 97 -12.27 -3.69 -1.96
CA LYS A 97 -10.83 -3.90 -2.15
C LYS A 97 -10.03 -3.08 -1.14
N GLY A 98 -9.12 -3.73 -0.43
CA GLY A 98 -8.16 -3.08 0.46
C GLY A 98 -6.96 -2.50 -0.29
N LYS A 99 -6.09 -1.78 0.43
CA LYS A 99 -4.94 -1.07 -0.15
C LYS A 99 -3.89 -2.00 -0.76
N LEU A 100 -3.64 -3.16 -0.14
CA LEU A 100 -2.71 -4.16 -0.65
C LEU A 100 -3.26 -4.80 -1.94
N TRP A 101 -4.57 -5.07 -2.02
CA TRP A 101 -5.20 -5.52 -3.27
C TRP A 101 -5.05 -4.47 -4.37
N GLN A 102 -5.37 -3.20 -4.08
CA GLN A 102 -5.22 -2.09 -5.04
C GLN A 102 -3.78 -2.00 -5.57
N ALA A 103 -2.78 -2.22 -4.73
CA ALA A 103 -1.38 -2.22 -5.15
C ALA A 103 -1.02 -3.43 -6.04
N PHE A 104 -1.58 -4.61 -5.77
CA PHE A 104 -1.34 -5.81 -6.60
C PHE A 104 -2.04 -5.77 -7.95
N GLU A 105 -3.22 -5.16 -8.03
CA GLU A 105 -4.02 -5.08 -9.26
C GLU A 105 -3.64 -3.89 -10.16
N ALA A 106 -2.75 -3.01 -9.70
CA ALA A 106 -2.34 -1.85 -10.47
C ALA A 106 -1.69 -2.25 -11.80
N ASP A 107 -2.13 -1.61 -12.90
CA ASP A 107 -1.59 -1.84 -14.25
C ASP A 107 -0.11 -1.43 -14.40
N THR A 108 0.37 -0.60 -13.46
CA THR A 108 1.74 -0.10 -13.40
C THR A 108 2.37 -0.44 -12.06
N LYS A 109 3.71 -0.50 -12.00
CA LYS A 109 4.42 -0.60 -10.72
C LYS A 109 4.03 0.57 -9.81
N VAL A 110 3.77 0.28 -8.54
CA VAL A 110 3.44 1.27 -7.52
C VAL A 110 4.32 1.09 -6.29
N VAL A 111 4.47 2.16 -5.51
CA VAL A 111 5.04 2.11 -4.17
C VAL A 111 3.88 1.96 -3.18
N LEU A 112 3.83 0.84 -2.44
CA LEU A 112 2.90 0.68 -1.33
C LEU A 112 3.62 1.03 -0.02
N LEU A 113 3.19 2.13 0.61
CA LEU A 113 3.60 2.50 1.96
C LEU A 113 2.63 1.91 2.97
N ILE A 114 3.15 1.10 3.90
CA ILE A 114 2.41 0.59 5.05
C ILE A 114 3.03 1.24 6.29
N ASP A 115 2.28 2.10 6.96
CA ASP A 115 2.75 2.91 8.09
C ASP A 115 1.66 3.04 9.16
N GLU A 116 2.03 3.37 10.39
CA GLU A 116 1.10 3.51 11.54
C GLU A 116 0.45 4.91 11.68
#